data_AF-A0A3R7GDH8-F1
#
_entry.id   AF-A0A3R7GDH8-F1
#
_cell.length_a   1.000
_cell.length_b   1.000
_cell.length_c   1.000
_cell.angle_alpha   90.00
_cell.angle_beta   90.00
_cell.angle_gamma   90.00
#
_symmetry.space_group_name_H-M   'P 1'
#
loop_
_entity.id
_entity.type
_entity.pdbx_description
1 polymer ?
#
loop_
_entity_poly.entity_id
_entity_poly.type
_entity_poly.pdbx_seq_one_letter_code
_entity_poly.pdbx_strand_id
1 'polypeptide(L)'
;MRTSLLLLALLALTLPLSSAAASSSLSSSSSSVVSASCDEDYEQLDTSTGLCECRDGFSGLGCRMCTVSDDSSLNEDVCSSTFGDGYSCATGLSYDAHTSIKTYGCTLSTDLQALFPDGALDISCDRNEDGVANCLAAVFKAKDTVQGDHMIDCNMTQCTFATGKANGECADIDCKCGSACSTTTKLLVEGTLSGKPAKIEVTNTTELSIVIEGSPIPLSATCTASA
;
A
#
# COMPACT_ATOMS: atom_id res chain seq x y z
N MET A 1 -17.35 76.16 -38.23
CA MET A 1 -15.97 75.92 -38.76
C MET A 1 -15.99 74.58 -39.47
N ARG A 2 -16.04 74.60 -40.82
CA ARG A 2 -15.07 74.01 -41.78
C ARG A 2 -14.87 72.48 -41.64
N THR A 3 -15.50 71.62 -42.45
CA THR A 3 -15.12 71.07 -43.79
C THR A 3 -13.73 70.43 -43.95
N SER A 4 -13.73 69.25 -44.60
CA SER A 4 -12.71 68.68 -45.51
C SER A 4 -11.46 68.06 -44.88
N LEU A 5 -10.75 67.05 -45.41
CA LEU A 5 -10.86 66.01 -46.46
C LEU A 5 -9.49 65.28 -46.39
N LEU A 6 -9.44 63.97 -46.74
CA LEU A 6 -8.30 63.21 -47.30
C LEU A 6 -6.96 63.16 -46.54
N LEU A 7 -6.41 61.95 -46.37
CA LEU A 7 -5.41 61.40 -47.30
C LEU A 7 -5.07 59.92 -47.02
N LEU A 8 -4.88 59.18 -48.11
CA LEU A 8 -4.38 57.81 -48.19
C LEU A 8 -2.91 57.69 -47.74
N ALA A 9 -2.54 56.53 -47.22
CA ALA A 9 -1.25 55.92 -47.51
C ALA A 9 -1.38 54.38 -47.54
N LEU A 10 -1.29 53.83 -48.75
CA LEU A 10 -0.97 52.43 -48.99
C LEU A 10 0.48 52.16 -48.56
N LEU A 11 0.72 51.03 -47.91
CA LEU A 11 1.98 50.29 -48.05
C LEU A 11 1.69 48.80 -47.96
N ALA A 12 2.01 48.13 -49.06
CA ALA A 12 1.96 46.71 -49.27
C ALA A 12 3.33 46.07 -48.98
N LEU A 13 3.38 44.73 -49.03
CA LEU A 13 4.52 43.80 -48.90
C LEU A 13 4.95 43.52 -47.45
N THR A 14 5.15 42.29 -46.97
CA THR A 14 5.40 40.97 -47.60
C THR A 14 5.12 39.84 -46.59
N LEU A 15 4.58 38.71 -47.06
CA LEU A 15 4.60 37.42 -46.35
C LEU A 15 6.04 36.91 -46.18
N PRO A 16 6.29 36.09 -45.14
CA PRO A 16 6.78 34.76 -45.44
C PRO A 16 5.96 33.66 -44.77
N LEU A 17 5.70 32.65 -45.60
CA LEU A 17 5.28 31.29 -45.27
C LEU A 17 6.17 30.73 -44.15
N SER A 18 5.58 30.27 -43.05
CA SER A 18 6.26 29.36 -42.12
C SER A 18 5.32 28.22 -41.79
N SER A 19 5.61 27.09 -42.42
CA SER A 19 5.02 25.79 -42.19
C SER A 19 5.34 25.34 -40.77
N ALA A 20 4.39 25.47 -39.84
CA ALA A 20 4.47 24.76 -38.57
C ALA A 20 4.04 23.31 -38.82
N ALA A 21 5.01 22.42 -38.86
CA ALA A 21 4.78 20.98 -38.85
C ALA A 21 4.03 20.62 -37.55
N ALA A 22 2.86 20.00 -37.71
CA ALA A 22 2.16 19.37 -36.60
C ALA A 22 2.95 18.13 -36.18
N SER A 23 3.74 18.27 -35.11
CA SER A 23 4.31 17.11 -34.42
C SER A 23 3.17 16.41 -33.67
N SER A 24 2.67 15.34 -34.27
CA SER A 24 1.85 14.34 -33.58
C SER A 24 2.71 13.67 -32.50
N SER A 25 2.62 14.19 -31.28
CA SER A 25 3.14 13.55 -30.08
C SER A 25 2.33 12.26 -29.87
N LEU A 26 2.95 11.11 -30.16
CA LEU A 26 2.47 9.85 -29.62
C LEU A 26 2.64 9.94 -28.10
N SER A 27 1.53 10.06 -27.38
CA SER A 27 1.50 9.80 -25.95
C SER A 27 1.75 8.32 -25.74
N SER A 28 3.02 7.96 -25.63
CA SER A 28 3.43 6.70 -25.02
C SER A 28 2.88 6.69 -23.61
N SER A 29 1.94 5.77 -23.34
CA SER A 29 1.52 5.43 -22.00
C SER A 29 2.76 4.98 -21.22
N SER A 30 3.36 5.90 -20.48
CA SER A 30 4.34 5.57 -19.46
C SER A 30 3.58 4.79 -18.39
N SER A 31 3.72 3.45 -18.44
CA SER A 31 3.54 2.64 -17.25
C SER A 31 4.35 3.34 -16.15
N SER A 32 3.67 3.75 -15.10
CA SER A 32 4.29 4.31 -13.92
C SER A 32 5.10 3.19 -13.26
N VAL A 33 6.29 2.88 -13.79
CA VAL A 33 7.37 2.38 -12.95
C VAL A 33 7.67 3.54 -12.02
N VAL A 34 7.04 3.51 -10.85
CA VAL A 34 7.48 4.30 -9.72
C VAL A 34 8.90 3.80 -9.48
N SER A 35 9.91 4.52 -9.99
CA SER A 35 11.27 4.42 -9.51
C SER A 35 11.31 5.04 -8.11
N ALA A 36 10.55 4.47 -7.18
CA ALA A 36 10.92 4.52 -5.79
C ALA A 36 12.16 3.64 -5.73
N SER A 37 13.28 4.22 -5.35
CA SER A 37 14.41 3.43 -4.85
C SER A 37 13.84 2.38 -3.89
N CYS A 38 14.23 1.11 -4.07
CA CYS A 38 13.87 0.05 -3.13
C CYS A 38 14.20 0.51 -1.71
N ASP A 39 13.39 0.10 -0.74
CA ASP A 39 13.69 0.37 0.66
C ASP A 39 15.03 -0.29 1.01
N GLU A 40 16.08 0.50 1.30
CA GLU A 40 17.43 -0.04 1.42
C GLU A 40 17.57 -1.04 2.57
N ASP A 41 16.71 -0.95 3.58
CA ASP A 41 16.73 -1.80 4.77
C ASP A 41 16.02 -3.14 4.54
N TYR A 42 14.95 -3.15 3.74
CA TYR A 42 14.07 -4.31 3.59
C TYR A 42 14.10 -4.95 2.20
N GLU A 43 14.51 -4.20 1.18
CA GLU A 43 14.40 -4.57 -0.22
C GLU A 43 15.74 -4.45 -0.96
N GLN A 44 15.84 -5.16 -2.07
CA GLN A 44 16.95 -5.08 -3.00
C GLN A 44 16.44 -5.09 -4.44
N LEU A 45 17.10 -4.33 -5.32
CA LEU A 45 16.75 -4.32 -6.73
C LEU A 45 17.20 -5.63 -7.38
N ASP A 46 16.26 -6.43 -7.86
CA ASP A 46 16.57 -7.51 -8.78
C ASP A 46 16.95 -6.92 -10.13
N THR A 47 18.23 -7.02 -10.45
CA THR A 47 18.79 -6.51 -11.72
C THR A 47 18.24 -7.20 -12.97
N SER A 48 17.62 -8.38 -12.82
CA SER A 48 17.07 -9.16 -13.93
C SER A 48 15.64 -8.74 -14.31
N THR A 49 14.81 -8.44 -13.32
CA THR A 49 13.41 -7.98 -13.50
C THR A 49 13.26 -6.47 -13.43
N GLY A 50 14.19 -5.78 -12.78
CA GLY A 50 14.11 -4.34 -12.48
C GLY A 50 13.11 -4.00 -11.36
N LEU A 51 12.69 -4.99 -10.57
CA LEU A 51 11.75 -4.84 -9.47
C LEU A 51 12.46 -4.94 -8.12
N CYS A 52 11.86 -4.36 -7.08
CA CYS A 52 12.33 -4.51 -5.71
C CYS A 52 11.84 -5.85 -5.15
N GLU A 53 12.77 -6.66 -4.65
CA GLU A 53 12.50 -7.93 -3.98
C GLU A 53 12.89 -7.81 -2.50
N CYS A 54 12.26 -8.60 -1.64
CA CYS A 54 12.64 -8.64 -0.24
C CYS A 54 14.06 -9.17 -0.08
N ARG A 55 14.82 -8.56 0.83
CA ARG A 55 16.10 -9.10 1.27
C ARG A 55 15.90 -10.44 1.98
N ASP A 56 16.94 -11.26 1.99
CA ASP A 56 16.94 -12.53 2.70
C ASP A 56 16.53 -12.34 4.17
N GLY A 57 15.62 -13.19 4.64
CA GLY A 57 15.06 -13.10 5.99
C GLY A 57 13.82 -12.20 6.10
N PHE A 58 13.48 -11.42 5.08
CA PHE A 58 12.28 -10.59 5.02
C PHE A 58 11.26 -11.05 3.98
N SER A 59 9.99 -10.76 4.22
CA SER A 59 8.87 -11.12 3.34
C SER A 59 7.66 -10.20 3.59
N GLY A 60 6.53 -10.48 2.93
CA GLY A 60 5.26 -9.78 3.17
C GLY A 60 5.21 -8.34 2.64
N LEU A 61 4.12 -7.63 2.96
CA LEU A 61 3.90 -6.26 2.49
C LEU A 61 5.03 -5.31 2.91
N GLY A 62 5.71 -4.72 1.92
CA GLY A 62 6.87 -3.86 2.12
C GLY A 62 8.08 -4.57 2.70
N CYS A 63 8.14 -5.91 2.61
CA CYS A 63 9.24 -6.73 3.10
C CYS A 63 9.52 -6.55 4.60
N ARG A 64 8.48 -6.33 5.40
CA ARG A 64 8.60 -6.10 6.85
C ARG A 64 8.27 -7.31 7.70
N MET A 65 7.82 -8.41 7.10
CA MET A 65 7.59 -9.66 7.81
C MET A 65 8.91 -10.42 7.97
N CYS A 66 9.32 -10.67 9.21
CA CYS A 66 10.42 -11.59 9.48
C CYS A 66 10.05 -13.00 9.01
N THR A 67 10.90 -13.60 8.19
CA THR A 67 10.78 -14.98 7.75
C THR A 67 11.16 -15.89 8.91
N VAL A 68 10.16 -16.49 9.55
CA VAL A 68 10.39 -17.43 10.65
C VAL A 68 10.75 -18.78 10.02
N SER A 69 12.03 -19.16 10.06
CA SER A 69 12.45 -20.48 9.60
C SER A 69 12.13 -21.52 10.68
N ASP A 70 11.46 -22.61 10.31
CA ASP A 70 11.19 -23.74 11.21
C ASP A 70 12.48 -24.47 11.66
N ASP A 71 13.61 -24.19 11.00
CA ASP A 71 14.93 -24.69 11.39
C ASP A 71 15.53 -23.79 12.47
N SER A 72 15.44 -24.26 13.72
CA SER A 72 15.97 -23.59 14.91
C SER A 72 17.50 -23.40 14.90
N SER A 73 18.21 -23.94 13.89
CA SER A 73 19.65 -23.75 13.71
C SER A 73 20.04 -22.56 12.82
N LEU A 74 19.07 -21.90 12.19
CA LEU A 74 19.26 -20.74 11.30
C LEU A 74 18.46 -19.50 11.72
N ASN A 75 17.93 -19.45 12.94
CA ASN A 75 17.31 -18.24 13.52
C ASN A 75 18.37 -17.17 13.85
N GLU A 76 19.15 -16.76 12.86
CA GLU A 76 19.76 -15.44 12.92
C GLU A 76 18.62 -14.45 12.78
N ASP A 77 18.39 -13.71 13.86
CA ASP A 77 17.39 -12.67 13.94
C ASP A 77 17.75 -11.58 12.91
N VAL A 78 17.02 -11.59 11.79
CA VAL A 78 17.29 -10.68 10.66
C VAL A 78 17.18 -9.21 11.07
N CYS A 79 16.33 -8.88 12.04
CA CYS A 79 16.23 -7.52 12.57
C CYS A 79 17.51 -7.14 13.33
N SER A 80 18.08 -8.05 14.12
CA SER A 80 19.34 -7.79 14.83
C SER A 80 20.52 -7.60 13.87
N SER A 81 20.58 -8.36 12.77
CA SER A 81 21.67 -8.24 11.79
C SER A 81 21.52 -7.02 10.90
N THR A 82 20.28 -6.58 10.62
CA THR A 82 19.99 -5.44 9.76
C THR A 82 20.07 -4.11 10.52
N PHE A 83 19.49 -4.05 11.72
CA PHE A 83 19.33 -2.81 12.49
C PHE A 83 20.22 -2.73 13.74
N GLY A 84 20.89 -3.83 14.12
CA GLY A 84 21.80 -3.93 15.26
C GLY A 84 21.19 -4.58 16.50
N ASP A 85 22.02 -4.81 17.53
CA ASP A 85 21.71 -5.61 18.74
C ASP A 85 20.48 -5.15 19.56
N GLY A 86 19.94 -3.97 19.28
CA GLY A 86 18.73 -3.43 19.94
C GLY A 86 17.41 -3.85 19.29
N TYR A 87 17.47 -4.55 18.16
CA TYR A 87 16.31 -4.96 17.39
C TYR A 87 16.20 -6.48 17.35
N SER A 88 14.97 -6.97 17.39
CA SER A 88 14.73 -8.40 17.32
C SER A 88 13.42 -8.72 16.64
N CYS A 89 13.43 -9.73 15.77
CA CYS A 89 12.21 -10.34 15.25
C CYS A 89 11.44 -11.04 16.37
N ALA A 90 10.25 -10.54 16.67
CA ALA A 90 9.31 -11.14 17.59
C ALA A 90 8.12 -11.72 16.82
N THR A 91 7.64 -12.90 17.19
CA THR A 91 6.41 -13.45 16.62
C THR A 91 5.22 -13.15 17.52
N GLY A 92 4.07 -12.90 16.90
CA GLY A 92 2.80 -12.74 17.60
C GLY A 92 2.10 -11.40 17.39
N LEU A 93 0.81 -11.39 17.70
CA LEU A 93 -0.09 -10.29 17.34
C LEU A 93 -0.11 -9.14 18.36
N SER A 94 0.41 -9.34 19.57
CA SER A 94 0.38 -8.31 20.62
C SER A 94 1.42 -7.23 20.35
N TYR A 95 1.06 -5.97 20.59
CA TYR A 95 2.00 -4.86 20.62
C TYR A 95 2.47 -4.63 22.04
N ASP A 96 3.78 -4.69 22.27
CA ASP A 96 4.36 -4.20 23.52
C ASP A 96 4.80 -2.73 23.37
N ALA A 97 5.57 -2.24 24.34
CA ALA A 97 6.07 -0.87 24.37
C ALA A 97 7.26 -0.64 23.42
N HIS A 98 7.86 -1.70 22.90
CA HIS A 98 9.06 -1.67 22.05
C HIS A 98 8.77 -2.05 20.60
N THR A 99 7.56 -2.52 20.31
CA THR A 99 7.10 -2.83 18.95
C THR A 99 7.03 -1.54 18.11
N SER A 100 8.00 -1.37 17.21
CA SER A 100 8.05 -0.28 16.23
C SER A 100 7.26 -0.62 14.97
N ILE A 101 7.41 -1.84 14.46
CA ILE A 101 6.73 -2.32 13.26
C ILE A 101 5.97 -3.59 13.62
N LYS A 102 4.83 -3.81 12.98
CA LYS A 102 4.17 -5.12 13.02
C LYS A 102 3.57 -5.44 11.66
N THR A 103 3.91 -6.61 11.16
CA THR A 103 3.44 -7.08 9.87
C THR A 103 2.65 -8.38 10.04
N TYR A 104 1.58 -8.51 9.29
CA TYR A 104 0.63 -9.60 9.31
C TYR A 104 0.55 -10.19 7.91
N GLY A 105 0.58 -11.52 7.82
CA GLY A 105 0.41 -12.26 6.59
C GLY A 105 -0.77 -13.19 6.77
N CYS A 106 -1.81 -13.02 5.96
CA CYS A 106 -3.12 -13.59 6.25
C CYS A 106 -3.77 -14.28 5.06
N THR A 107 -4.51 -15.35 5.37
CA THR A 107 -5.46 -15.97 4.44
C THR A 107 -6.86 -15.40 4.72
N LEU A 108 -7.53 -14.89 3.68
CA LEU A 108 -8.88 -14.35 3.82
C LEU A 108 -9.87 -15.41 4.33
N SER A 109 -10.84 -14.97 5.13
CA SER A 109 -11.97 -15.81 5.53
C SER A 109 -12.82 -16.26 4.34
N THR A 110 -13.60 -17.32 4.50
CA THR A 110 -14.43 -17.90 3.43
C THR A 110 -15.41 -16.91 2.80
N ASP A 111 -15.96 -16.00 3.61
CA ASP A 111 -16.93 -15.01 3.14
C ASP A 111 -16.27 -13.99 2.21
N LEU A 112 -15.02 -13.60 2.50
CA LEU A 112 -14.25 -12.73 1.63
C LEU A 112 -13.66 -13.47 0.43
N GLN A 113 -13.33 -14.76 0.57
CA GLN A 113 -12.91 -15.57 -0.57
C GLN A 113 -14.00 -15.68 -1.66
N ALA A 114 -15.28 -15.52 -1.30
CA ALA A 114 -16.35 -15.44 -2.30
C ALA A 114 -16.28 -14.15 -3.15
N LEU A 115 -15.75 -13.06 -2.59
CA LEU A 115 -15.56 -11.78 -3.27
C LEU A 115 -14.19 -11.70 -3.94
N PHE A 116 -13.18 -12.32 -3.34
CA PHE A 116 -11.78 -12.34 -3.76
C PHE A 116 -11.28 -13.80 -3.75
N PRO A 117 -11.63 -14.58 -4.79
CA PRO A 117 -11.17 -15.96 -4.90
C PRO A 117 -9.64 -16.02 -4.89
N ASP A 118 -9.10 -16.94 -4.08
CA ASP A 118 -7.65 -17.09 -3.85
C ASP A 118 -6.97 -15.82 -3.30
N GLY A 119 -7.72 -14.96 -2.60
CA GLY A 119 -7.19 -13.74 -2.00
C GLY A 119 -6.39 -13.99 -0.72
N ALA A 120 -5.26 -13.30 -0.61
CA ALA A 120 -4.48 -13.14 0.60
C ALA A 120 -4.56 -11.67 1.06
N LEU A 121 -4.27 -11.45 2.34
CA LEU A 121 -4.25 -10.13 2.96
C LEU A 121 -2.95 -9.98 3.74
N ASP A 122 -2.19 -8.95 3.43
CA ASP A 122 -1.07 -8.55 4.27
C ASP A 122 -1.34 -7.18 4.87
N ILE A 123 -0.88 -6.97 6.10
CA ILE A 123 -0.99 -5.70 6.81
C ILE A 123 0.38 -5.34 7.36
N SER A 124 0.78 -4.08 7.26
CA SER A 124 2.01 -3.57 7.86
C SER A 124 1.70 -2.30 8.62
N CYS A 125 1.94 -2.29 9.92
CA CYS A 125 1.71 -1.18 10.82
C CYS A 125 3.05 -0.62 11.31
N ASP A 126 3.28 0.67 11.11
CA ASP A 126 4.47 1.39 11.57
C ASP A 126 4.05 2.37 12.66
N ARG A 127 4.57 2.15 13.87
CA ARG A 127 4.29 2.93 15.07
C ARG A 127 5.39 3.97 15.30
N ASN A 128 4.98 5.23 15.41
CA ASN A 128 5.86 6.33 15.73
C ASN A 128 6.23 6.40 17.23
N GLU A 129 7.11 7.33 17.58
CA GLU A 129 7.59 7.56 18.95
C GLU A 129 6.47 7.94 19.94
N ASP A 130 5.37 8.51 19.46
CA ASP A 130 4.19 8.86 20.27
C ASP A 130 3.24 7.66 20.50
N GLY A 131 3.57 6.48 19.97
CA GLY A 131 2.75 5.28 20.08
C GLY A 131 1.58 5.21 19.09
N VAL A 132 1.52 6.13 18.13
CA VAL A 132 0.51 6.18 17.07
C VAL A 132 1.06 5.47 15.83
N ALA A 133 0.26 4.59 15.23
CA ALA A 133 0.63 3.82 14.06
C ALA A 133 -0.12 4.25 12.81
N ASN A 134 0.53 4.08 11.66
CA ASN A 134 -0.13 4.04 10.36
C ASN A 134 -0.01 2.62 9.81
N CYS A 135 -1.11 2.07 9.35
CA CYS A 135 -1.17 0.71 8.85
C CYS A 135 -1.56 0.69 7.38
N LEU A 136 -0.78 -0.02 6.57
CA LEU A 136 -1.13 -0.35 5.21
C LEU A 136 -1.69 -1.78 5.19
N ALA A 137 -2.72 -2.01 4.40
CA ALA A 137 -3.26 -3.35 4.17
C ALA A 137 -3.45 -3.56 2.66
N ALA A 138 -3.00 -4.70 2.16
CA ALA A 138 -3.08 -5.07 0.76
C ALA A 138 -3.79 -6.40 0.60
N VAL A 139 -4.81 -6.44 -0.25
CA VAL A 139 -5.45 -7.68 -0.71
C VAL A 139 -4.96 -7.99 -2.11
N PHE A 140 -4.39 -9.16 -2.29
CA PHE A 140 -3.78 -9.61 -3.54
C PHE A 140 -4.11 -11.08 -3.78
N LYS A 141 -3.82 -11.58 -4.98
CA LYS A 141 -3.98 -13.01 -5.26
C LYS A 141 -2.81 -13.78 -4.67
N ALA A 142 -3.10 -14.79 -3.86
CA ALA A 142 -2.09 -15.58 -3.15
C ALA A 142 -1.00 -16.17 -4.07
N LYS A 143 -1.34 -16.46 -5.33
CA LYS A 143 -0.42 -17.01 -6.33
C LYS A 143 0.56 -15.99 -6.96
N ASP A 144 0.27 -14.69 -6.88
CA ASP A 144 1.03 -13.65 -7.57
C ASP A 144 2.05 -12.97 -6.62
N THR A 145 1.91 -13.14 -5.29
CA THR A 145 2.65 -12.46 -4.19
C THR A 145 2.21 -11.02 -3.91
N VAL A 146 2.54 -10.51 -2.72
CA VAL A 146 2.21 -9.15 -2.26
C VAL A 146 3.06 -8.06 -2.94
N GLN A 147 4.01 -8.44 -3.79
CA GLN A 147 4.73 -7.54 -4.67
C GLN A 147 4.04 -7.40 -6.04
N GLY A 148 3.01 -8.23 -6.29
CA GLY A 148 2.23 -8.23 -7.53
C GLY A 148 1.08 -7.21 -7.53
N ASP A 149 0.14 -7.40 -8.44
CA ASP A 149 -1.03 -6.52 -8.55
C ASP A 149 -1.95 -6.65 -7.33
N HIS A 150 -2.15 -5.53 -6.63
CA HIS A 150 -3.11 -5.46 -5.53
C HIS A 150 -4.52 -5.28 -6.07
N MET A 151 -5.45 -6.07 -5.54
CA MET A 151 -6.88 -5.90 -5.78
C MET A 151 -7.45 -4.79 -4.90
N ILE A 152 -7.00 -4.67 -3.65
CA ILE A 152 -7.38 -3.60 -2.73
C ILE A 152 -6.14 -3.14 -1.97
N ASP A 153 -5.99 -1.83 -1.87
CA ASP A 153 -5.03 -1.17 -0.98
C ASP A 153 -5.79 -0.33 0.03
N CYS A 154 -5.56 -0.53 1.31
CA CYS A 154 -6.13 0.29 2.37
C CYS A 154 -5.02 0.97 3.18
N ASN A 155 -5.22 2.25 3.47
CA ASN A 155 -4.40 3.01 4.40
C ASN A 155 -5.24 3.34 5.63
N MET A 156 -4.84 2.83 6.79
CA MET A 156 -5.44 3.14 8.08
C MET A 156 -4.52 4.08 8.85
N THR A 157 -5.05 5.20 9.31
CA THR A 157 -4.26 6.24 9.98
C THR A 157 -4.69 6.45 11.42
N GLN A 158 -3.75 7.01 12.21
CA GLN A 158 -3.96 7.29 13.63
C GLN A 158 -4.40 6.04 14.41
N CYS A 159 -3.80 4.90 14.08
CA CYS A 159 -4.06 3.64 14.77
C CYS A 159 -3.40 3.65 16.14
N THR A 160 -4.14 3.23 17.15
CA THR A 160 -3.62 3.11 18.53
C THR A 160 -3.83 1.68 18.99
N PHE A 161 -2.80 1.09 19.59
CA PHE A 161 -2.90 -0.23 20.21
C PHE A 161 -2.38 -0.13 21.63
N ALA A 162 -3.19 -0.57 22.59
CA ALA A 162 -2.77 -0.57 23.99
C ALA A 162 -1.60 -1.55 24.20
N THR A 163 -0.64 -1.17 25.05
CA THR A 163 0.50 -2.03 25.39
C THR A 163 0.04 -3.38 25.94
N GLY A 164 0.63 -4.45 25.42
CA GLY A 164 0.28 -5.84 25.72
C GLY A 164 -1.03 -6.31 25.06
N LYS A 165 -1.60 -5.55 24.13
CA LYS A 165 -2.82 -5.92 23.39
C LYS A 165 -2.54 -6.06 21.90
N ALA A 166 -3.32 -6.93 21.26
CA ALA A 166 -3.28 -7.14 19.81
C ALA A 166 -4.30 -6.27 19.05
N ASN A 167 -5.36 -5.84 19.74
CA ASN A 167 -6.41 -5.03 19.14
C ASN A 167 -5.98 -3.57 19.01
N GLY A 168 -6.40 -2.94 17.91
CA GLY A 168 -6.14 -1.53 17.64
C GLY A 168 -7.37 -0.79 17.15
N GLU A 169 -7.38 0.52 17.37
CA GLU A 169 -8.41 1.44 16.90
C GLU A 169 -7.76 2.50 16.00
N CYS A 170 -8.27 2.66 14.79
CA CYS A 170 -7.82 3.61 13.79
C CYS A 170 -8.91 4.66 13.54
N ALA A 171 -8.50 5.93 13.47
CA ALA A 171 -9.45 7.03 13.29
C ALA A 171 -10.05 7.07 11.88
N ASP A 172 -9.28 6.63 10.88
CA ASP A 172 -9.69 6.64 9.49
C ASP A 172 -9.08 5.45 8.73
N ILE A 173 -9.84 4.90 7.80
CA ILE A 173 -9.37 3.98 6.77
C ILE A 173 -9.73 4.53 5.39
N ASP A 174 -8.81 4.51 4.44
CA ASP A 174 -9.07 4.78 3.03
C ASP A 174 -8.63 3.59 2.19
N CYS A 175 -9.61 2.88 1.61
CA CYS A 175 -9.39 1.78 0.70
C CYS A 175 -9.56 2.21 -0.77
N LYS A 176 -8.67 1.73 -1.63
CA LYS A 176 -8.70 1.89 -3.08
C LYS A 176 -8.76 0.53 -3.74
N CYS A 177 -9.57 0.46 -4.79
CA CYS A 177 -9.68 -0.75 -5.59
C CYS A 177 -8.69 -0.65 -6.76
N GLY A 178 -7.88 -1.70 -6.92
CA GLY A 178 -6.99 -1.86 -8.05
C GLY A 178 -7.75 -2.07 -9.37
N SER A 179 -7.00 -2.19 -10.46
CA SER A 179 -7.55 -2.39 -11.82
C SER A 179 -8.37 -3.68 -11.96
N ALA A 180 -8.09 -4.67 -11.11
CA ALA A 180 -8.78 -5.96 -11.09
C ALA A 180 -10.18 -5.91 -10.46
N CYS A 181 -10.54 -4.84 -9.75
CA CYS A 181 -11.88 -4.70 -9.16
C CYS A 181 -12.95 -4.51 -10.24
N SER A 182 -14.07 -5.22 -10.08
CA SER A 182 -15.29 -4.88 -10.83
C SER A 182 -15.83 -3.51 -10.41
N THR A 183 -16.64 -2.86 -11.26
CA THR A 183 -17.28 -1.58 -10.91
C THR A 183 -18.09 -1.66 -9.61
N THR A 184 -18.78 -2.79 -9.38
CA THR A 184 -19.55 -3.02 -8.16
C THR A 184 -18.65 -3.15 -6.95
N THR A 185 -17.57 -3.93 -7.06
CA THR A 185 -16.57 -4.08 -5.99
C THR A 185 -15.94 -2.74 -5.65
N LYS A 186 -15.58 -1.94 -6.66
CA LYS A 186 -15.02 -0.60 -6.48
C LYS A 186 -15.95 0.32 -5.70
N LEU A 187 -17.24 0.35 -6.05
CA LEU A 187 -18.22 1.17 -5.35
C LEU A 187 -18.42 0.73 -3.90
N LEU A 188 -18.37 -0.57 -3.62
CA LEU A 188 -18.42 -1.10 -2.25
C LEU A 188 -17.16 -0.71 -1.47
N VAL A 189 -15.98 -0.98 -2.00
CA VAL A 189 -14.69 -0.72 -1.33
C VAL A 189 -14.49 0.77 -1.10
N GLU A 190 -14.49 1.59 -2.17
CA GLU A 190 -14.16 3.01 -2.07
C GLU A 190 -15.31 3.85 -1.49
N GLY A 191 -16.57 3.39 -1.65
CA GLY A 191 -17.75 4.12 -1.18
C GLY A 191 -18.22 3.73 0.22
N THR A 192 -18.01 2.47 0.63
CA THR A 192 -18.51 1.96 1.92
C THR A 192 -17.41 1.81 2.95
N LEU A 193 -16.19 1.46 2.53
CA LEU A 193 -15.10 1.16 3.47
C LEU A 193 -14.26 2.40 3.78
N SER A 194 -14.10 3.35 2.84
CA SER A 194 -13.28 4.55 3.06
C SER A 194 -13.92 5.65 3.90
N GLY A 195 -13.07 6.44 4.57
CA GLY A 195 -13.43 7.67 5.29
C GLY A 195 -14.13 7.42 6.64
N LYS A 196 -13.84 6.28 7.27
CA LYS A 196 -14.54 5.81 8.48
C LYS A 196 -13.55 5.34 9.54
N PRO A 197 -13.92 5.38 10.82
CA PRO A 197 -13.18 4.66 11.85
C PRO A 197 -13.15 3.16 11.57
N ALA A 198 -12.01 2.55 11.90
CA ALA A 198 -11.81 1.11 11.76
C ALA A 198 -11.16 0.53 13.02
N LYS A 199 -11.41 -0.75 13.28
CA LYS A 199 -10.80 -1.50 14.37
C LYS A 199 -10.11 -2.72 13.84
N ILE A 200 -8.89 -2.94 14.26
CA ILE A 200 -8.19 -4.20 14.06
C ILE A 200 -8.50 -5.06 15.30
N GLU A 201 -9.32 -6.07 15.13
CA GLU A 201 -9.71 -7.00 16.19
C GLU A 201 -9.00 -8.33 16.00
N VAL A 202 -8.32 -8.79 17.04
CA VAL A 202 -7.66 -10.09 17.05
C VAL A 202 -8.40 -11.02 18.00
N THR A 203 -8.87 -12.15 17.46
CA THR A 203 -9.47 -13.25 18.22
C THR A 203 -8.58 -14.50 18.14
N ASN A 204 -8.61 -15.31 19.20
CA ASN A 204 -7.93 -16.61 19.24
C ASN A 204 -6.42 -16.58 18.89
N THR A 205 -5.76 -15.43 19.05
CA THR A 205 -4.32 -15.20 18.76
C THR A 205 -3.86 -15.39 17.31
N THR A 206 -4.77 -15.66 16.39
CA THR A 206 -4.46 -15.86 14.96
C THR A 206 -5.52 -15.27 14.03
N GLU A 207 -6.77 -15.10 14.48
CA GLU A 207 -7.81 -14.49 13.65
C GLU A 207 -7.72 -12.97 13.79
N LEU A 208 -7.69 -12.27 12.66
CA LEU A 208 -7.71 -10.82 12.59
C LEU A 208 -8.91 -10.38 11.77
N SER A 209 -9.62 -9.37 12.26
CA SER A 209 -10.71 -8.73 11.52
C SER A 209 -10.51 -7.22 11.52
N ILE A 210 -10.58 -6.60 10.34
CA ILE A 210 -10.70 -5.15 10.22
C ILE A 210 -12.19 -4.82 10.20
N VAL A 211 -12.70 -4.34 11.33
CA VAL A 211 -14.09 -3.94 11.51
C VAL A 211 -14.22 -2.46 11.21
N ILE A 212 -14.92 -2.13 10.13
CA ILE A 212 -15.10 -0.75 9.68
C ILE A 212 -16.48 -0.27 10.12
N GLU A 213 -16.55 0.88 10.78
CA GLU A 213 -17.79 1.37 11.36
C GLU A 213 -18.88 1.55 10.28
N GLY A 214 -20.05 0.95 10.48
CA GLY A 214 -21.16 1.03 9.53
C GLY A 214 -20.98 0.21 8.24
N SER A 215 -19.87 -0.53 8.08
CA SER A 215 -19.76 -1.55 7.05
C SER A 215 -20.53 -2.81 7.49
N PRO A 216 -21.34 -3.41 6.60
CA PRO A 216 -22.03 -4.66 6.90
C PRO A 216 -21.09 -5.87 6.92
N ILE A 217 -19.87 -5.74 6.36
CA ILE A 217 -18.92 -6.85 6.19
C ILE A 217 -17.56 -6.42 6.77
N PRO A 218 -17.06 -7.12 7.82
CA PRO A 218 -15.69 -6.93 8.29
C PRO A 218 -14.69 -7.58 7.31
N LEU A 219 -13.47 -7.05 7.25
CA LEU A 219 -12.38 -7.73 6.55
C LEU A 219 -11.72 -8.75 7.48
N SER A 220 -12.29 -9.94 7.57
CA SER A 220 -11.81 -11.05 8.41
C SER A 220 -10.82 -11.98 7.69
N ALA A 221 -9.74 -12.34 8.37
CA ALA A 221 -8.68 -13.23 7.89
C ALA A 221 -8.04 -14.03 9.04
N THR A 222 -7.35 -15.12 8.72
CA THR A 222 -6.47 -15.83 9.66
C THR A 222 -5.04 -15.46 9.33
N CYS A 223 -4.31 -14.96 10.32
CA CYS A 223 -3.00 -14.32 10.17
C CYS A 223 -1.91 -15.00 11.00
N THR A 224 -0.70 -14.95 10.46
CA THR A 224 0.54 -14.94 11.24
C THR A 224 1.07 -13.51 11.33
N ALA A 225 1.91 -13.22 12.33
CA ALA A 225 2.51 -11.90 12.45
C ALA A 225 3.92 -11.95 13.02
N SER A 226 4.71 -10.97 12.59
CA SER A 226 6.01 -10.62 13.15
C SER A 226 6.05 -9.14 13.53
N ALA A 227 6.96 -8.79 14.43
CA ALA A 227 7.25 -7.46 14.92
C ALA A 227 8.76 -7.28 15.12
#